data_AF-A0A431WFD0-F1
#
_entry.id   AF-A0A431WFD0-F1
#
_cell.length_a   1.000
_cell.length_b   1.000
_cell.length_c   1.000
_cell.angle_alpha   90.00
_cell.angle_beta   90.00
_cell.angle_gamma   90.00
#
_symmetry.space_group_name_H-M   'P 1'
#
loop_
_entity.id
_entity.type
_entity.pdbx_description
1 polymer ?
#
loop_
_entity_poly.entity_id
_entity_poly.type
_entity_poly.pdbx_seq_one_letter_code
_entity_poly.pdbx_strand_id
1 'polypeptide(L)'
;MYQVSSSELDKQQVKYSKKLEKAEAKLLKNQHKLIRDIDNIDLVSKRLNKQIKYQAKIQKYRLKLATPVNNGLIETKVLTDNVTESNQYEQPISFATNSLAAIDPTGLTQNIETSHPFKAKPCQSCPALKQGLCRCAVRARSRVSIN
;
A
#
# COMPACT_ATOMS: atom_id res chain seq x y z
N MET A 1 23.81 10.31 -8.37
CA MET A 1 22.32 10.25 -8.38
C MET A 1 21.83 11.10 -9.54
N TYR A 2 20.73 10.74 -10.21
CA TYR A 2 20.14 11.59 -11.25
C TYR A 2 19.11 12.52 -10.62
N GLN A 3 19.34 13.83 -10.69
CA GLN A 3 18.31 14.84 -10.41
C GLN A 3 17.38 14.93 -11.62
N VAL A 4 16.07 14.78 -11.41
CA VAL A 4 15.05 14.95 -12.44
C VAL A 4 14.62 16.42 -12.43
N SER A 5 14.51 17.07 -13.58
CA SER A 5 14.10 18.48 -13.61
C SER A 5 12.62 18.65 -13.25
N SER A 6 12.27 19.78 -12.63
CA SER A 6 10.87 20.13 -12.33
C SER A 6 9.97 20.06 -13.59
N SER A 7 10.51 20.47 -14.75
CA SER A 7 9.80 20.38 -16.04
C SER A 7 9.50 18.95 -16.49
N GLU A 8 10.28 17.95 -16.06
CA GLU A 8 10.04 16.53 -16.37
C GLU A 8 9.10 15.89 -15.35
N LEU A 9 9.08 16.39 -14.11
CA LEU A 9 8.08 16.02 -13.10
C LEU A 9 6.67 16.35 -13.57
N ASP A 10 6.42 17.60 -13.98
CA ASP A 10 5.11 18.05 -14.48
C ASP A 10 4.69 17.26 -15.73
N LYS A 11 5.60 17.11 -16.71
CA LYS A 11 5.37 16.25 -17.89
C LYS A 11 5.05 14.80 -17.52
N GLN A 12 5.54 14.28 -16.38
CA GLN A 12 5.14 12.97 -15.87
C GLN A 12 3.78 13.00 -15.16
N GLN A 13 3.49 14.03 -14.36
CA GLN A 13 2.20 14.21 -13.68
C GLN A 13 1.04 14.28 -14.68
N VAL A 14 1.13 15.16 -15.68
CA VAL A 14 0.16 15.27 -16.80
C VAL A 14 0.03 13.96 -17.58
N LYS A 15 1.14 13.23 -17.76
CA LYS A 15 1.19 11.92 -18.44
C LYS A 15 0.60 10.77 -17.61
N TYR A 16 0.46 10.91 -16.30
CA TYR A 16 -0.20 9.92 -15.43
C TYR A 16 -1.65 10.28 -15.13
N SER A 17 -2.01 11.57 -14.97
CA SER A 17 -3.42 11.99 -14.84
C SER A 17 -4.24 11.61 -16.08
N LYS A 18 -3.75 11.92 -17.29
CA LYS A 18 -4.37 11.52 -18.58
C LYS A 18 -4.40 10.00 -18.80
N LYS A 19 -3.64 9.21 -18.03
CA LYS A 19 -3.71 7.73 -18.03
C LYS A 19 -4.68 7.19 -16.98
N LEU A 20 -4.84 7.88 -15.85
CA LEU A 20 -5.84 7.61 -14.82
C LEU A 20 -7.25 7.83 -15.39
N GLU A 21 -7.53 9.03 -15.89
CA GLU A 21 -8.77 9.41 -16.59
C GLU A 21 -9.15 8.38 -17.68
N LYS A 22 -8.19 8.04 -18.57
CA LYS A 22 -8.38 7.07 -19.66
C LYS A 22 -8.52 5.61 -19.18
N ALA A 23 -8.22 5.31 -17.92
CA ALA A 23 -8.53 4.03 -17.28
C ALA A 23 -9.92 4.05 -16.61
N GLU A 24 -10.29 5.15 -15.96
CA GLU A 24 -11.59 5.36 -15.31
C GLU A 24 -12.73 5.42 -16.32
N ALA A 25 -12.58 6.18 -17.42
CA ALA A 25 -13.52 6.19 -18.53
C ALA A 25 -13.68 4.81 -19.21
N LYS A 26 -12.62 3.97 -19.18
CA LYS A 26 -12.68 2.59 -19.68
C LYS A 26 -13.34 1.62 -18.71
N LEU A 27 -13.18 1.83 -17.41
CA LEU A 27 -13.90 1.11 -16.36
C LEU A 27 -15.41 1.39 -16.46
N LEU A 28 -15.82 2.67 -16.54
CA LEU A 28 -17.22 3.07 -16.69
C LEU A 28 -17.85 2.49 -17.97
N LYS A 29 -17.16 2.61 -19.12
CA LYS A 29 -17.62 2.01 -20.40
C LYS A 29 -17.62 0.47 -20.39
N ASN A 30 -16.92 -0.17 -19.46
CA ASN A 30 -16.98 -1.62 -19.22
C ASN A 30 -18.19 -1.99 -18.36
N GLN A 31 -18.51 -1.21 -17.33
CA GLN A 31 -19.69 -1.40 -16.46
C GLN A 31 -20.99 -1.22 -17.26
N HIS A 32 -21.10 -0.15 -18.07
CA HIS A 32 -22.22 0.07 -19.02
C HIS A 32 -22.33 -0.96 -20.16
N LYS A 33 -21.42 -1.94 -20.22
CA LYS A 33 -21.53 -3.13 -21.08
C LYS A 33 -21.75 -4.42 -20.29
N LEU A 34 -21.26 -4.52 -19.06
CA LEU A 34 -21.59 -5.62 -18.14
C LEU A 34 -23.11 -5.72 -17.92
N ILE A 35 -23.77 -4.57 -17.73
CA ILE A 35 -25.24 -4.47 -17.57
C ILE A 35 -26.00 -4.92 -18.85
N ARG A 36 -25.42 -4.71 -20.04
CA ARG A 36 -26.05 -5.06 -21.33
C ARG A 36 -25.78 -6.48 -21.79
N ASP A 37 -24.67 -7.07 -21.36
CA ASP A 37 -24.28 -8.42 -21.74
C ASP A 37 -24.66 -9.45 -20.65
N ILE A 38 -25.51 -9.07 -19.68
CA ILE A 38 -25.66 -9.76 -18.39
C ILE A 38 -26.17 -11.20 -18.52
N ASP A 39 -27.06 -11.47 -19.48
CA ASP A 39 -27.63 -12.79 -19.74
C ASP A 39 -26.62 -13.75 -20.41
N ASN A 40 -25.46 -13.24 -20.85
CA ASN A 40 -24.40 -14.02 -21.47
C ASN A 40 -23.22 -14.17 -20.51
N ILE A 41 -23.23 -15.27 -19.74
CA ILE A 41 -22.22 -15.62 -18.72
C ILE A 41 -20.78 -15.51 -19.26
N ASP A 42 -20.59 -15.89 -20.51
CA ASP A 42 -19.30 -15.91 -21.19
C ASP A 42 -18.77 -14.48 -21.46
N LEU A 43 -19.66 -13.57 -21.88
CA LEU A 43 -19.36 -12.13 -21.98
C LEU A 43 -19.20 -11.50 -20.59
N VAL A 44 -20.04 -11.82 -19.61
CA VAL A 44 -19.93 -11.37 -18.21
C VAL A 44 -18.54 -11.69 -17.64
N SER A 45 -18.08 -12.94 -17.76
CA SER A 45 -16.73 -13.35 -17.33
C SER A 45 -15.64 -12.55 -18.06
N LYS A 46 -15.77 -12.36 -19.38
CA LYS A 46 -14.86 -11.55 -20.21
C LYS A 46 -14.95 -10.04 -19.92
N ARG A 47 -15.99 -9.56 -19.21
CA ARG A 47 -16.18 -8.17 -18.74
C ARG A 47 -15.65 -7.97 -17.33
N LEU A 48 -15.88 -8.89 -16.40
CA LEU A 48 -15.35 -8.85 -15.03
C LEU A 48 -13.80 -8.88 -15.02
N ASN A 49 -13.20 -9.74 -15.85
CA ASN A 49 -11.74 -9.76 -16.03
C ASN A 49 -11.17 -8.43 -16.56
N LYS A 50 -11.95 -7.66 -17.32
CA LYS A 50 -11.55 -6.33 -17.80
C LYS A 50 -11.76 -5.24 -16.74
N GLN A 51 -12.80 -5.36 -15.92
CA GLN A 51 -13.04 -4.49 -14.76
C GLN A 51 -11.87 -4.54 -13.76
N ILE A 52 -11.46 -5.74 -13.33
CA ILE A 52 -10.27 -5.96 -12.47
C ILE A 52 -9.02 -5.33 -13.11
N LYS A 53 -8.80 -5.57 -14.41
CA LYS A 53 -7.66 -5.03 -15.18
C LYS A 53 -7.66 -3.50 -15.30
N TYR A 54 -8.80 -2.82 -15.20
CA TYR A 54 -8.86 -1.36 -15.15
C TYR A 54 -8.71 -0.84 -13.72
N GLN A 55 -9.31 -1.48 -12.71
CA GLN A 55 -9.11 -1.12 -11.29
C GLN A 55 -7.63 -1.17 -10.88
N ALA A 56 -6.90 -2.24 -11.25
CA ALA A 56 -5.46 -2.35 -11.01
C ALA A 56 -4.63 -1.26 -11.72
N LYS A 57 -5.10 -0.76 -12.88
CA LYS A 57 -4.45 0.38 -13.56
C LYS A 57 -4.72 1.70 -12.86
N ILE A 58 -5.96 1.91 -12.39
CA ILE A 58 -6.37 3.10 -11.62
C ILE A 58 -5.53 3.21 -10.36
N GLN A 59 -5.44 2.15 -9.56
CA GLN A 59 -4.55 2.07 -8.40
C GLN A 59 -3.08 2.38 -8.78
N LYS A 60 -2.56 1.74 -9.82
CA LYS A 60 -1.18 1.97 -10.30
C LYS A 60 -0.89 3.41 -10.75
N TYR A 61 -1.88 4.14 -11.29
CA TYR A 61 -1.71 5.53 -11.67
C TYR A 61 -1.92 6.50 -10.50
N ARG A 62 -2.85 6.23 -9.59
CA ARG A 62 -3.00 6.99 -8.33
C ARG A 62 -1.73 6.91 -7.47
N LEU A 63 -1.15 5.72 -7.29
CA LEU A 63 0.13 5.54 -6.61
C LEU A 63 1.28 6.33 -7.26
N LYS A 64 1.32 6.42 -8.59
CA LYS A 64 2.35 7.17 -9.34
C LYS A 64 2.17 8.69 -9.32
N LEU A 65 1.00 9.17 -8.94
CA LEU A 65 0.75 10.59 -8.67
C LEU A 65 1.09 10.92 -7.21
N ALA A 66 0.74 10.03 -6.27
CA ALA A 66 0.95 10.19 -4.84
C ALA A 66 2.39 9.90 -4.34
N THR A 67 3.30 9.36 -5.16
CA THR A 67 4.69 9.11 -4.75
C THR A 67 5.41 10.42 -4.39
N PRO A 68 6.08 10.51 -3.23
CA PRO A 68 6.51 11.78 -2.62
C PRO A 68 7.60 12.55 -3.38
N VAL A 69 8.21 11.95 -4.40
CA VAL A 69 9.04 12.65 -5.40
C VAL A 69 8.31 13.86 -5.99
N ASN A 70 6.97 13.82 -6.08
CA ASN A 70 6.15 14.93 -6.59
C ASN A 70 5.78 15.99 -5.52
N ASN A 71 5.93 15.69 -4.22
CA ASN A 71 5.41 16.55 -3.13
C ASN A 71 6.48 17.41 -2.44
N GLY A 72 7.78 17.10 -2.61
CA GLY A 72 8.91 17.76 -1.95
C GLY A 72 9.18 19.22 -2.36
N LEU A 73 8.18 19.95 -2.87
CA LEU A 73 8.24 21.36 -3.24
C LEU A 73 7.34 22.27 -2.37
N ILE A 74 6.58 21.70 -1.42
CA ILE A 74 5.55 22.42 -0.64
C ILE A 74 6.01 22.69 0.82
N GLU A 75 6.88 21.85 1.39
CA GLU A 75 7.17 21.85 2.84
C GLU A 75 8.14 22.94 3.32
N THR A 76 8.71 23.77 2.43
CA THR A 76 9.68 24.83 2.77
C THR A 76 9.08 26.24 2.90
N LYS A 77 7.76 26.37 3.15
CA LYS A 77 7.15 27.71 3.32
C LYS A 77 5.98 27.83 4.31
N VAL A 78 6.09 27.19 5.48
CA VAL A 78 5.41 27.66 6.70
C VAL A 78 6.49 27.89 7.77
N LEU A 79 6.94 29.14 7.86
CA LEU A 79 7.81 29.58 8.95
C LEU A 79 6.96 29.83 10.21
N THR A 80 7.58 29.76 11.37
CA THR A 80 7.00 30.06 12.69
C THR A 80 6.40 31.46 12.77
N ASP A 81 5.23 31.62 13.41
CA ASP A 81 5.18 32.29 14.74
C ASP A 81 3.81 32.20 15.46
N ASN A 82 3.81 31.39 16.53
CA ASN A 82 3.39 31.68 17.92
C ASN A 82 2.17 32.56 18.31
N VAL A 83 1.49 32.11 19.39
CA VAL A 83 0.73 32.88 20.43
C VAL A 83 -0.69 33.38 20.02
N THR A 84 -1.77 32.69 20.43
CA THR A 84 -2.62 32.96 21.64
C THR A 84 -3.65 34.10 21.40
N GLU A 85 -4.98 33.97 21.52
CA GLU A 85 -5.92 32.94 22.04
C GLU A 85 -7.35 33.20 21.43
N SER A 86 -8.54 32.62 21.76
CA SER A 86 -9.03 31.66 22.78
C SER A 86 -10.31 30.90 22.34
N ASN A 87 -10.74 29.96 23.19
CA ASN A 87 -12.12 29.48 23.43
C ASN A 87 -13.07 29.00 22.30
N GLN A 88 -13.39 27.69 22.39
CA GLN A 88 -14.73 27.08 22.34
C GLN A 88 -15.58 27.21 21.04
N TYR A 89 -15.66 26.13 20.28
CA TYR A 89 -16.78 25.17 20.40
C TYR A 89 -16.35 23.77 19.93
N GLU A 90 -17.13 22.73 20.26
CA GLU A 90 -16.68 21.34 20.28
C GLU A 90 -16.74 20.58 18.94
N GLN A 91 -15.73 19.75 18.67
CA GLN A 91 -15.82 18.29 18.41
C GLN A 91 -14.38 17.73 18.28
N PRO A 92 -14.06 16.52 18.80
CA PRO A 92 -12.67 16.12 19.04
C PRO A 92 -11.94 15.59 17.79
N ILE A 93 -11.05 16.43 17.23
CA ILE A 93 -9.95 15.95 16.36
C ILE A 93 -8.90 15.30 17.27
N SER A 94 -8.97 13.97 17.42
CA SER A 94 -8.00 13.21 18.22
C SER A 94 -6.61 13.24 17.59
N PHE A 95 -5.74 14.10 18.13
CA PHE A 95 -4.32 14.12 17.83
C PHE A 95 -3.68 12.78 18.24
N ALA A 96 -3.47 11.89 17.27
CA ALA A 96 -2.65 10.70 17.46
C ALA A 96 -1.18 11.12 17.57
N THR A 97 -0.72 11.37 18.80
CA THR A 97 0.69 11.59 19.11
C THR A 97 1.54 10.37 18.75
N ASN A 98 2.84 10.57 18.57
CA ASN A 98 3.79 9.49 18.28
C ASN A 98 3.83 8.48 19.45
N SER A 99 3.08 7.38 19.33
CA SER A 99 3.15 6.24 20.24
C SER A 99 3.46 4.97 19.44
N LEU A 100 4.73 4.56 19.44
CA LEU A 100 5.20 3.38 18.72
C LEU A 100 5.00 2.10 19.56
N ALA A 101 3.79 1.93 20.11
CA ALA A 101 3.42 0.87 21.04
C ALA A 101 1.97 0.40 20.81
N ALA A 102 1.71 -0.88 21.13
CA ALA A 102 0.38 -1.51 21.15
C ALA A 102 -0.46 -1.37 19.86
N ILE A 103 -0.14 -2.17 18.84
CA ILE A 103 -1.17 -2.76 17.97
C ILE A 103 -1.24 -4.25 18.32
N ASP A 104 -2.04 -4.58 19.34
CA ASP A 104 -2.44 -5.96 19.60
C ASP A 104 -3.45 -6.42 18.54
N PRO A 105 -3.23 -7.56 17.86
CA PRO A 105 -4.12 -8.04 16.80
C PRO A 105 -5.34 -8.79 17.38
N THR A 106 -6.19 -8.08 18.12
CA THR A 106 -7.44 -8.63 18.64
C THR A 106 -8.44 -8.85 17.49
N GLY A 107 -8.79 -10.11 17.20
CA GLY A 107 -9.82 -10.43 16.20
C GLY A 107 -9.70 -11.81 15.54
N LEU A 108 -8.50 -12.42 15.55
CA LEU A 108 -8.29 -13.79 15.09
C LEU A 108 -7.46 -14.58 16.12
N THR A 109 -8.13 -15.10 17.13
CA THR A 109 -7.63 -16.18 17.99
C THR A 109 -7.59 -17.51 17.23
N GLN A 110 -6.86 -17.53 16.11
CA GLN A 110 -6.26 -18.76 15.66
C GLN A 110 -5.30 -19.19 16.78
N ASN A 111 -5.64 -20.28 17.47
CA ASN A 111 -4.64 -21.08 18.16
C ASN A 111 -3.69 -21.63 17.09
N ILE A 112 -2.71 -20.82 16.70
CA ILE A 112 -1.63 -21.23 15.83
C ILE A 112 -0.88 -22.30 16.60
N GLU A 113 -1.07 -23.55 16.20
CA GLU A 113 -0.38 -24.70 16.76
C GLU A 113 1.14 -24.50 16.70
N THR A 114 1.72 -24.11 17.83
CA THR A 114 3.17 -24.02 18.03
C THR A 114 3.84 -25.40 18.11
N SER A 115 3.03 -26.47 17.98
CA SER A 115 3.41 -27.89 17.95
C SER A 115 4.22 -28.28 16.71
N HIS A 116 4.14 -27.52 15.60
CA HIS A 116 4.91 -27.80 14.39
C HIS A 116 6.43 -27.67 14.63
N PRO A 117 7.21 -28.78 14.57
CA PRO A 117 8.61 -28.76 14.98
C PRO A 117 9.48 -27.96 14.01
N PHE A 118 10.19 -26.96 14.53
CA PHE A 118 11.14 -26.15 13.76
C PHE A 118 12.19 -27.03 13.07
N LYS A 119 12.24 -26.97 11.74
CA LYS A 119 13.17 -27.77 10.92
C LYS A 119 14.62 -27.48 11.34
N ALA A 120 15.42 -28.54 11.49
CA ALA A 120 16.80 -28.46 11.99
C ALA A 120 17.75 -27.63 11.12
N LYS A 121 17.40 -27.43 9.83
CA LYS A 121 18.04 -26.47 8.93
C LYS A 121 16.97 -25.55 8.34
N PRO A 122 17.22 -24.24 8.16
CA PRO A 122 16.28 -23.35 7.49
C PRO A 122 16.13 -23.73 6.01
N CYS A 123 14.93 -23.57 5.45
CA CYS A 123 14.70 -23.78 4.03
C CYS A 123 15.24 -22.60 3.20
N GLN A 124 16.11 -22.88 2.24
CA GLN A 124 16.81 -21.87 1.42
C GLN A 124 15.88 -20.95 0.62
N SER A 125 14.68 -21.45 0.28
CA SER A 125 13.62 -20.70 -0.42
C SER A 125 12.78 -19.79 0.49
N CYS A 126 12.98 -19.81 1.81
CA CYS A 126 12.16 -19.05 2.76
C CYS A 126 12.30 -17.52 2.57
N PRO A 127 11.21 -16.76 2.32
CA PRO A 127 11.29 -15.30 2.22
C PRO A 127 11.83 -14.65 3.50
N ALA A 128 11.40 -15.15 4.67
CA ALA A 128 11.89 -14.69 5.97
C ALA A 128 13.36 -15.02 6.22
N LEU A 129 13.98 -15.97 5.50
CA LEU A 129 15.43 -16.22 5.60
C LEU A 129 16.22 -15.08 4.95
N LYS A 130 15.77 -14.60 3.78
CA LYS A 130 16.37 -13.46 3.08
C LYS A 130 16.24 -12.15 3.85
N GLN A 131 15.25 -12.04 4.74
CA GLN A 131 15.02 -10.89 5.63
C GLN A 131 15.55 -11.10 7.06
N GLY A 132 16.24 -12.22 7.35
CA GLY A 132 16.78 -12.53 8.69
C GLY A 132 15.75 -13.00 9.74
N LEU A 133 14.45 -12.84 9.48
CA LEU A 133 13.33 -13.16 10.39
C LEU A 133 12.99 -14.66 10.49
N CYS A 134 13.74 -15.56 9.84
CA CYS A 134 13.44 -16.99 9.83
C CYS A 134 13.69 -17.65 11.21
N ARG A 135 12.61 -17.97 11.94
CA ARG A 135 12.68 -18.66 13.25
C ARG A 135 13.48 -19.98 13.20
N CYS A 136 13.45 -20.72 12.09
CA CYS A 136 14.27 -21.93 11.91
C CYS A 136 15.78 -21.61 11.84
N ALA A 137 16.18 -20.48 11.27
CA ALA A 137 17.58 -20.06 11.22
C ALA A 137 18.07 -19.57 12.59
N VAL A 138 17.23 -18.80 13.30
CA VAL A 138 17.51 -18.34 14.68
C VAL A 138 17.73 -19.55 15.61
N ARG A 139 16.79 -20.52 15.59
CA ARG A 139 16.88 -21.72 16.43
C ARG A 139 17.92 -22.75 15.96
N ALA A 140 18.41 -22.65 14.72
CA ALA A 140 19.59 -23.40 14.29
C ALA A 140 20.88 -22.80 14.86
N ARG A 141 21.03 -21.46 14.82
CA ARG A 141 22.19 -20.76 15.43
C ARG A 141 22.29 -21.04 16.94
N SER A 142 21.16 -20.96 17.66
CA SER A 142 21.13 -21.21 19.11
C SER A 142 21.36 -22.67 19.53
N ARG A 143 21.49 -23.61 18.58
CA ARG A 143 21.92 -25.00 18.84
C ARG A 143 23.43 -25.18 18.64
N VAL A 144 24.06 -24.31 17.86
CA VAL A 144 25.52 -24.33 17.64
C VAL A 144 26.24 -23.63 18.78
N SER A 145 25.63 -22.61 19.39
CA SER A 145 26.20 -21.86 20.53
C SER A 145 26.00 -22.51 21.91
N ILE A 146 25.85 -23.84 21.97
CA ILE A 146 25.69 -24.63 23.21
C ILE A 146 26.72 -25.78 23.27
N ASN A 147 27.56 -25.91 22.24
CA ASN A 147 28.74 -26.78 22.19
C ASN A 147 30.01 -25.93 22.07
#